data_AF-C1MZL9-F1
#
_entry.id   AF-C1MZL9-F1
#
_cell.length_a   1.000
_cell.length_b   1.000
_cell.length_c   1.000
_cell.angle_alpha   90.00
_cell.angle_beta   90.00
_cell.angle_gamma   90.00
#
_symmetry.space_group_name_H-M   'P 1'
#
loop_
_entity.id
_entity.type
_entity.pdbx_description
1 polymer ?
#
loop_
_entity_poly.entity_id
_entity_poly.type
_entity_poly.pdbx_seq_one_letter_code
_entity_poly.pdbx_strand_id
1 'polypeptide(L)'
;MHITNIGGSLTTAVCLSLIAWSIRVLRAQQKADQNRSNRGGARAGGPGGAYLPSLRHRRAYARLSPTAFWLLTDSKSVKCFIVDVRSAEEVRAAESSGSGDDVVSRLEHFRVPVDDLASALKPRGKYGGGNGVDGGWAARFGAAPPSPRSTIVFVSTHGHSASQAASLAVSLGFQRCCVIEGGLAAAAPLAPPPPRSPSCASLSGDDVANGSLGSLVANGSSIGGGQSVSSLTSPGGKSHSSQQSSLTSPTGSSSSSRVSPSELLSRDALGLLLEYGAAQGEPLMTLIDVRRHDERSLYGGIRSSSHLAVEQLPKALLMSNEEWARTFHFRKPGEDDVVVLYSRRMERAVYAKQLLNDAGMHRCLVLADGVVGWCEGGAGAAEGIAAYRGYREGETPPEPERGDAGDGGGGIDRGEAEAELVRKRVLLP
;
A
#
# COMPACT_ATOMS: atom_id res chain seq x y z
N MET A 1 59.22 -2.52 52.51
CA MET A 1 57.86 -2.16 52.04
C MET A 1 57.89 -2.11 50.53
N HIS A 2 57.35 -3.14 49.86
CA HIS A 2 57.20 -3.16 48.41
C HIS A 2 55.93 -2.42 48.03
N ILE A 3 56.07 -1.30 47.30
CA ILE A 3 54.95 -0.61 46.65
C ILE A 3 54.83 -1.21 45.25
N THR A 4 53.78 -2.00 45.01
CA THR A 4 53.43 -2.51 43.69
C THR A 4 52.75 -1.41 42.89
N ASN A 5 53.44 -0.91 41.87
CA ASN A 5 52.86 -0.04 40.85
C ASN A 5 51.84 -0.87 40.03
N ILE A 6 50.55 -0.66 40.27
CA ILE A 6 49.48 -1.14 39.40
C ILE A 6 49.46 -0.21 38.18
N GLY A 7 50.31 -0.53 37.20
CA GLY A 7 50.36 0.13 35.91
C GLY A 7 49.13 -0.24 35.08
N GLY A 8 48.03 0.49 35.27
CA GLY A 8 46.96 0.55 34.27
C GLY A 8 47.55 1.13 32.99
N SER A 9 47.61 0.31 31.94
CA SER A 9 48.14 0.72 30.64
C SER A 9 47.49 2.04 30.17
N LEU A 10 48.29 2.99 29.68
CA LEU A 10 47.81 4.24 29.08
C LEU A 10 46.64 4.00 28.10
N THR A 11 46.68 2.87 27.38
CA THR A 11 45.65 2.46 26.43
C THR A 11 44.28 2.23 27.07
N THR A 12 44.19 1.65 28.27
CA THR A 12 42.90 1.45 28.93
C THR A 12 42.30 2.76 29.45
N ALA A 13 43.14 3.68 29.93
CA ALA A 13 42.69 5.02 30.31
C ALA A 13 42.14 5.81 29.11
N VAL A 14 42.77 5.71 27.95
CA VAL A 14 42.31 6.34 26.70
C VAL A 14 40.99 5.73 26.22
N CYS A 15 40.88 4.39 26.19
CA CYS A 15 39.64 3.73 25.78
C CYS A 15 38.44 4.09 26.69
N LEU A 16 38.64 4.10 28.01
CA LEU A 16 37.58 4.48 28.95
C LEU A 16 37.18 5.95 28.80
N SER A 17 38.14 6.83 28.48
CA SER A 17 37.85 8.25 28.22
C SER A 17 37.01 8.45 26.95
N LEU A 18 37.29 7.68 25.88
CA LEU A 18 36.50 7.72 24.64
C LEU A 18 35.07 7.19 24.85
N ILE A 19 34.91 6.11 25.61
CA ILE A 19 33.59 5.56 25.96
C ILE A 19 32.80 6.55 26.83
N ALA A 20 33.45 7.18 27.81
CA ALA A 20 32.81 8.19 28.65
C ALA A 20 32.38 9.41 27.82
N TRP A 21 33.19 9.80 26.83
CA TRP A 21 32.87 10.91 25.93
C TRP A 21 31.72 10.55 24.98
N SER A 22 31.70 9.36 24.38
CA SER A 22 30.62 8.92 23.48
C SER A 22 29.27 8.86 24.20
N ILE A 23 29.22 8.35 25.44
CA ILE A 23 28.02 8.34 26.26
C ILE A 23 27.55 9.77 26.57
N ARG A 24 28.48 10.69 26.83
CA ARG A 24 28.16 12.10 27.10
C ARG A 24 27.59 12.80 25.87
N VAL A 25 28.13 12.53 24.68
CA VAL A 25 27.63 13.06 23.40
C VAL A 25 26.24 12.52 23.08
N LEU A 26 26.03 11.21 23.23
CA LEU A 26 24.72 10.58 23.03
C LEU A 26 23.65 11.13 23.99
N ARG A 27 23.98 11.32 25.27
CA ARG A 27 23.08 11.95 26.24
C ARG A 27 22.80 13.42 25.93
N ALA A 28 23.78 14.15 25.39
CA ALA A 28 23.60 15.53 24.97
C ALA A 28 22.68 15.65 23.74
N GLN A 29 22.80 14.73 22.77
CA GLN A 29 21.90 14.64 21.62
C GLN A 29 20.48 14.27 22.04
N GLN A 30 20.30 13.23 22.85
CA GLN A 30 18.98 12.86 23.39
C GLN A 30 18.33 14.01 24.17
N LYS A 31 19.10 14.76 24.97
CA LYS A 31 18.59 15.93 25.70
C LYS A 31 18.29 17.11 24.78
N ALA A 32 19.04 17.30 23.70
CA ALA A 32 18.77 18.31 22.69
C ALA A 32 17.48 18.00 21.90
N ASP A 33 17.26 16.73 21.56
CA ASP A 33 16.04 16.26 20.90
C ASP A 33 14.83 16.36 21.83
N GLN A 34 14.98 16.01 23.10
CA GLN A 34 13.94 16.17 24.12
C GLN A 34 13.63 17.67 24.40
N ASN A 35 14.64 18.55 24.32
CA ASN A 35 14.42 19.99 24.45
C ASN A 35 13.79 20.61 23.20
N ARG A 36 14.04 20.07 22.00
CA ARG A 36 13.36 20.47 20.76
C ARG A 36 11.90 20.07 20.78
N SER A 37 11.56 18.87 21.25
CA SER A 37 10.16 18.44 21.40
C SER A 37 9.42 19.26 22.47
N ASN A 38 10.07 19.61 23.59
CA ASN A 38 9.46 20.46 24.62
C ASN A 38 9.29 21.93 24.19
N ARG A 39 10.18 22.48 23.36
CA ARG A 39 10.08 23.88 22.91
C ARG A 39 8.96 24.11 21.88
N GLY A 40 8.50 23.07 21.19
CA GLY A 40 7.33 23.15 20.30
C GLY A 40 5.98 23.35 21.02
N GLY A 41 5.92 23.16 22.34
CA GLY A 41 4.66 23.21 23.12
C GLY A 41 4.50 24.40 24.08
N ALA A 42 5.48 25.30 24.18
CA ALA A 42 5.57 26.28 25.29
C ALA A 42 5.16 27.72 24.92
N ARG A 43 4.05 27.91 24.18
CA ARG A 43 3.46 29.25 23.95
C ARG A 43 1.93 29.27 24.12
N ALA A 44 1.41 28.73 25.22
CA ALA A 44 0.13 29.15 25.79
C ALA A 44 -0.06 28.53 27.18
N GLY A 45 0.02 29.33 28.25
CA GLY A 45 -0.34 28.87 29.59
C GLY A 45 -0.07 29.89 30.68
N GLY A 46 -1.08 30.67 31.04
CA GLY A 46 -1.19 31.27 32.37
C GLY A 46 -1.56 30.20 33.43
N PRO A 47 -1.36 30.48 34.72
CA PRO A 47 -1.29 29.45 35.74
C PRO A 47 -2.65 29.16 36.40
N GLY A 48 -2.97 27.88 36.59
CA GLY A 48 -4.03 27.42 37.48
C GLY A 48 -4.99 26.43 36.85
N GLY A 49 -4.65 25.14 36.86
CA GLY A 49 -5.58 24.07 36.44
C GLY A 49 -4.93 22.70 36.53
N ALA A 50 -5.43 21.88 37.45
CA ALA A 50 -4.93 20.55 37.76
C ALA A 50 -4.88 19.60 36.54
N TYR A 51 -3.87 18.75 36.55
CA TYR A 51 -3.42 17.83 35.51
C TYR A 51 -4.50 16.83 35.07
N LEU A 52 -5.09 17.09 33.90
CA LEU A 52 -5.52 16.07 32.96
C LEU A 52 -4.70 16.28 31.68
N PRO A 53 -4.09 15.24 31.08
CA PRO A 53 -3.39 15.39 29.81
C PRO A 53 -4.37 15.94 28.77
N SER A 54 -4.08 17.15 28.30
CA SER A 54 -4.88 17.88 27.32
C SER A 54 -5.03 17.06 26.03
N LEU A 55 -6.19 16.43 25.87
CA LEU A 55 -6.74 15.84 24.63
C LEU A 55 -7.01 16.88 23.52
N ARG A 56 -6.27 17.99 23.49
CA ARG A 56 -6.38 18.99 22.43
C ARG A 56 -5.55 18.51 21.23
N HIS A 57 -6.25 17.90 20.26
CA HIS A 57 -5.85 17.63 18.87
C HIS A 57 -5.44 16.22 18.45
N ARG A 58 -5.78 15.17 19.19
CA ARG A 58 -5.76 13.82 18.58
C ARG A 58 -7.05 13.55 17.83
N ARG A 59 -6.97 13.58 16.51
CA ARG A 59 -8.09 13.17 15.64
C ARG A 59 -8.42 11.71 15.95
N ALA A 60 -9.69 11.42 16.18
CA ALA A 60 -10.18 10.10 16.53
C ALA A 60 -10.17 9.11 15.33
N TYR A 61 -10.09 9.64 14.11
CA TYR A 61 -10.16 8.94 12.83
C TYR A 61 -9.10 9.48 11.86
N ALA A 62 -8.77 8.69 10.83
CA ALA A 62 -7.77 9.05 9.82
C ALA A 62 -8.39 9.85 8.66
N ARG A 63 -7.59 10.71 8.02
CA ARG A 63 -7.96 11.38 6.77
C ARG A 63 -7.13 10.79 5.64
N LEU A 64 -7.79 10.42 4.55
CA LEU A 64 -7.17 9.89 3.35
C LEU A 64 -7.11 11.01 2.32
N SER A 65 -5.97 11.18 1.64
CA SER A 65 -5.94 11.97 0.42
C SER A 65 -6.85 11.31 -0.64
N PRO A 66 -7.38 12.11 -1.59
CA PRO A 66 -8.05 11.58 -2.78
C PRO A 66 -7.27 10.45 -3.49
N THR A 67 -5.94 10.58 -3.59
CA THR A 67 -5.07 9.56 -4.19
C THR A 67 -5.04 8.27 -3.36
N ALA A 68 -4.88 8.37 -2.04
CA ALA A 68 -4.88 7.22 -1.14
C ALA A 68 -6.23 6.49 -1.17
N PHE A 69 -7.34 7.23 -1.23
CA PHE A 69 -8.68 6.67 -1.37
C PHE A 69 -8.80 5.79 -2.63
N TRP A 70 -8.38 6.29 -3.79
CA TRP A 70 -8.45 5.52 -5.03
C TRP A 70 -7.52 4.30 -5.05
N LEU A 71 -6.32 4.41 -4.46
CA LEU A 71 -5.43 3.26 -4.31
C LEU A 71 -6.05 2.16 -3.43
N LEU A 72 -6.78 2.56 -2.38
CA LEU A 72 -7.49 1.64 -1.50
C LEU A 72 -8.65 0.94 -2.23
N THR A 73 -9.48 1.68 -2.97
CA THR A 73 -10.67 1.12 -3.64
C THR A 73 -10.32 0.30 -4.87
N ASP A 74 -9.34 0.72 -5.66
CA ASP A 74 -9.00 0.08 -6.94
C ASP A 74 -8.24 -1.23 -6.73
N SER A 75 -7.29 -1.24 -5.78
CA SER A 75 -6.45 -2.42 -5.55
C SER A 75 -7.24 -3.61 -5.02
N LYS A 76 -8.37 -3.36 -4.33
CA LYS A 76 -9.18 -4.35 -3.60
C LYS A 76 -8.35 -5.27 -2.68
N SER A 77 -7.14 -4.82 -2.35
CA SER A 77 -6.15 -5.59 -1.59
C SER A 77 -6.38 -5.49 -0.08
N VAL A 78 -7.17 -4.50 0.33
CA VAL A 78 -7.68 -4.29 1.68
C VAL A 78 -9.20 -4.23 1.62
N LYS A 79 -9.86 -5.06 2.41
CA LYS A 79 -11.32 -5.01 2.54
C LYS A 79 -11.72 -3.73 3.28
N CYS A 80 -12.50 -2.88 2.64
CA CYS A 80 -13.05 -1.68 3.26
C CYS A 80 -14.56 -1.59 3.02
N PHE A 81 -15.26 -0.96 3.97
CA PHE A 81 -16.67 -0.63 3.86
C PHE A 81 -16.77 0.86 3.52
N ILE A 82 -17.31 1.18 2.35
CA ILE A 82 -17.56 2.57 1.97
C ILE A 82 -18.98 2.91 2.43
N VAL A 83 -19.11 3.94 3.27
CA VAL A 83 -20.41 4.37 3.82
C VAL A 83 -20.69 5.78 3.34
N ASP A 84 -21.70 5.93 2.47
CA ASP A 84 -22.19 7.22 2.02
C ASP A 84 -23.17 7.77 3.06
N VAL A 85 -22.79 8.90 3.66
CA VAL A 85 -23.55 9.53 4.72
C VAL A 85 -24.38 10.74 4.25
N ARG A 86 -24.42 10.98 2.93
CA ARG A 86 -25.22 12.05 2.34
C ARG A 86 -26.72 11.83 2.54
N SER A 87 -27.44 12.92 2.80
CA SER A 87 -28.91 12.87 2.91
C SER A 87 -29.58 12.58 1.56
N ALA A 88 -30.88 12.27 1.58
CA ALA A 88 -31.69 12.13 0.37
C ALA A 88 -31.70 13.40 -0.51
N GLU A 89 -31.58 14.56 0.12
CA GLU A 89 -31.57 15.87 -0.54
C GLU A 89 -30.19 16.18 -1.13
N GLU A 90 -29.12 15.92 -0.38
CA GLU A 90 -27.75 16.16 -0.83
C GLU A 90 -27.39 15.32 -2.06
N VAL A 91 -27.88 14.08 -2.14
CA VAL A 91 -27.66 13.23 -3.33
C VAL A 91 -28.44 13.77 -4.53
N ARG A 92 -29.72 14.12 -4.38
CA ARG A 92 -30.50 14.73 -5.48
C ARG A 92 -29.88 16.02 -5.98
N ALA A 93 -29.34 16.84 -5.07
CA ALA A 93 -28.61 18.05 -5.43
C ALA A 93 -27.30 17.74 -6.17
N ALA A 94 -26.56 16.72 -5.74
CA ALA A 94 -25.33 16.25 -6.40
C ALA A 94 -25.59 15.68 -7.81
N GLU A 95 -26.67 14.91 -7.98
CA GLU A 95 -27.14 14.41 -9.29
C GLU A 95 -27.45 15.57 -10.24
N SER A 96 -28.19 16.58 -9.77
CA SER A 96 -28.54 17.75 -10.59
C SER A 96 -27.36 18.64 -10.98
N SER A 97 -26.26 18.59 -10.21
CA SER A 97 -25.05 19.39 -10.43
C SER A 97 -23.93 18.61 -11.12
N GLY A 98 -24.12 17.32 -11.41
CA GLY A 98 -23.07 16.43 -11.95
C GLY A 98 -21.85 16.27 -11.03
N SER A 99 -21.96 16.69 -9.77
CA SER A 99 -20.83 16.80 -8.85
C SER A 99 -20.71 15.53 -8.00
N GLY A 100 -19.95 14.55 -8.50
CA GLY A 100 -19.42 13.44 -7.69
C GLY A 100 -20.37 12.26 -7.45
N ASP A 101 -21.58 12.26 -8.00
CA ASP A 101 -22.50 11.13 -7.84
C ASP A 101 -22.17 9.94 -8.76
N ASP A 102 -21.69 10.22 -9.98
CA ASP A 102 -21.12 9.23 -10.91
C ASP A 102 -19.95 8.44 -10.31
N VAL A 103 -19.28 9.03 -9.32
CA VAL A 103 -18.10 8.44 -8.67
C VAL A 103 -18.51 7.44 -7.59
N VAL A 104 -19.54 7.76 -6.82
CA VAL A 104 -20.05 6.88 -5.75
C VAL A 104 -20.83 5.70 -6.33
N SER A 105 -21.60 5.91 -7.39
CA SER A 105 -22.36 4.85 -8.07
C SER A 105 -21.46 3.75 -8.66
N ARG A 106 -20.19 4.06 -8.96
CA ARG A 106 -19.18 3.10 -9.41
C ARG A 106 -18.59 2.25 -8.29
N LEU A 107 -18.80 2.63 -7.04
CA LEU A 107 -18.23 1.98 -5.86
C LEU A 107 -19.29 1.14 -5.16
N GLU A 108 -18.89 -0.02 -4.66
CA GLU A 108 -19.71 -0.78 -3.72
C GLU A 108 -19.75 -0.02 -2.38
N HIS A 109 -20.90 0.60 -2.10
CA HIS A 109 -21.08 1.46 -0.94
C HIS A 109 -22.42 1.20 -0.24
N PHE A 110 -22.48 1.57 1.04
CA PHE A 110 -23.67 1.47 1.88
C PHE A 110 -24.17 2.88 2.20
N ARG A 111 -25.39 3.20 1.79
CA ARG A 111 -25.98 4.50 2.07
C ARG A 111 -26.64 4.52 3.45
N VAL A 112 -26.06 5.26 4.38
CA VAL A 112 -26.54 5.41 5.75
C VAL A 112 -26.40 6.88 6.16
N PRO A 113 -27.49 7.67 6.16
CA PRO A 113 -27.45 9.05 6.64
C PRO A 113 -26.87 9.15 8.05
N VAL A 114 -26.21 10.28 8.36
CA VAL A 114 -25.53 10.49 9.66
C VAL A 114 -26.45 10.22 10.85
N ASP A 115 -27.73 10.63 10.75
CA ASP A 115 -28.72 10.49 11.82
C ASP A 115 -29.06 9.01 12.13
N ASP A 116 -29.04 8.17 11.11
CA ASP A 116 -29.31 6.72 11.21
C ASP A 116 -28.09 5.90 11.64
N LEU A 117 -26.89 6.49 11.51
CA LEU A 117 -25.63 5.76 11.55
C LEU A 117 -25.42 5.03 12.88
N ALA A 118 -25.75 5.67 13.99
CA ALA A 118 -25.57 5.09 15.31
C ALA A 118 -26.46 3.85 15.51
N SER A 119 -27.68 3.87 14.98
CA SER A 119 -28.61 2.74 15.04
C SER A 119 -28.19 1.61 14.09
N ALA A 120 -27.66 1.97 12.92
CA ALA A 120 -27.18 1.01 11.92
C ALA A 120 -25.91 0.27 12.37
N LEU A 121 -24.98 0.96 13.06
CA LEU A 121 -23.69 0.41 13.48
C LEU A 121 -23.69 -0.26 14.87
N LYS A 122 -24.74 -0.08 15.68
CA LYS A 122 -24.81 -0.71 17.01
C LYS A 122 -24.90 -2.24 16.88
N PRO A 123 -23.96 -3.01 17.47
CA PRO A 123 -24.07 -4.46 17.49
C PRO A 123 -25.28 -4.85 18.34
N ARG A 124 -26.30 -5.47 17.72
CA ARG A 124 -27.41 -6.07 18.48
C ARG A 124 -26.87 -7.30 19.23
N GLY A 125 -26.87 -7.23 20.56
CA GLY A 125 -26.48 -8.35 21.41
C GLY A 125 -27.39 -9.56 21.19
N LYS A 126 -26.82 -10.76 21.34
CA LYS A 126 -27.49 -12.07 21.20
C LYS A 126 -28.66 -12.32 22.19
N TYR A 127 -28.96 -11.36 23.06
CA TYR A 127 -29.90 -11.46 24.19
C TYR A 127 -30.92 -10.30 24.24
N GLY A 128 -31.30 -9.73 23.10
CA GLY A 128 -32.36 -8.73 23.02
C GLY A 128 -33.69 -9.36 22.64
N GLY A 129 -34.42 -9.94 23.60
CA GLY A 129 -35.81 -10.34 23.43
C GLY A 129 -36.69 -9.11 23.22
N GLY A 130 -37.20 -8.92 22.02
CA GLY A 130 -38.14 -7.85 21.71
C GLY A 130 -38.50 -7.82 20.24
N ASN A 131 -39.77 -8.09 19.94
CA ASN A 131 -40.40 -7.84 18.64
C ASN A 131 -40.07 -6.42 18.17
N GLY A 132 -39.16 -6.30 17.21
CA GLY A 132 -38.73 -5.00 16.71
C GLY A 132 -38.11 -5.18 15.34
N VAL A 133 -38.98 -5.06 14.33
CA VAL A 133 -38.79 -4.91 12.88
C VAL A 133 -37.32 -4.87 12.48
N ASP A 134 -36.94 -5.76 11.57
CA ASP A 134 -35.61 -6.00 11.01
C ASP A 134 -34.91 -4.73 10.46
N GLY A 135 -34.48 -3.83 11.33
CA GLY A 135 -33.59 -2.70 11.03
C GLY A 135 -32.12 -3.09 11.07
N GLY A 136 -31.83 -4.39 11.11
CA GLY A 136 -30.48 -4.94 11.12
C GLY A 136 -29.81 -4.66 9.79
N TRP A 137 -28.57 -4.19 9.80
CA TRP A 137 -27.75 -3.93 8.62
C TRP A 137 -27.93 -4.94 7.47
N ALA A 138 -28.03 -6.23 7.79
CA ALA A 138 -28.28 -7.30 6.82
C ALA A 138 -29.64 -7.23 6.12
N ALA A 139 -30.70 -6.81 6.81
CA ALA A 139 -32.01 -6.59 6.20
C ALA A 139 -32.02 -5.33 5.32
N ARG A 140 -31.27 -4.29 5.70
CA ARG A 140 -31.16 -3.05 4.92
C ARG A 140 -30.29 -3.19 3.66
N PHE A 141 -29.21 -3.97 3.73
CA PHE A 141 -28.16 -3.98 2.71
C PHE A 141 -27.84 -5.36 2.14
N GLY A 142 -28.50 -6.43 2.60
CA GLY A 142 -28.22 -7.80 2.15
C GLY A 142 -26.81 -8.31 2.51
N ALA A 143 -26.08 -7.59 3.36
CA ALA A 143 -24.67 -7.86 3.69
C ALA A 143 -24.45 -7.92 5.20
N ALA A 144 -23.37 -8.57 5.64
CA ALA A 144 -23.00 -8.56 7.06
C ALA A 144 -22.57 -7.14 7.50
N PRO A 145 -22.93 -6.70 8.72
CA PRO A 145 -22.47 -5.43 9.25
C PRO A 145 -20.94 -5.38 9.39
N PRO A 146 -20.34 -4.18 9.30
CA PRO A 146 -18.94 -4.00 9.61
C PRO A 146 -18.69 -4.33 11.08
N SER A 147 -17.56 -5.00 11.36
CA SER A 147 -17.11 -5.25 12.72
C SER A 147 -16.32 -4.04 13.25
N PRO A 148 -16.11 -3.91 14.58
CA PRO A 148 -15.26 -2.85 15.14
C PRO A 148 -13.81 -2.81 14.62
N ARG A 149 -13.34 -3.93 14.04
CA ARG A 149 -12.00 -4.06 13.42
C ARG A 149 -12.01 -3.86 11.90
N SER A 150 -13.18 -3.73 11.28
CA SER A 150 -13.30 -3.49 9.85
C SER A 150 -12.85 -2.08 9.50
N THR A 151 -12.18 -1.92 8.36
CA THR A 151 -11.83 -0.61 7.80
C THR A 151 -13.08 0.03 7.20
N ILE A 152 -13.47 1.20 7.70
CA ILE A 152 -14.65 1.94 7.24
C ILE A 152 -14.21 3.29 6.70
N VAL A 153 -14.63 3.62 5.48
CA VAL A 153 -14.41 4.92 4.84
C VAL A 153 -15.75 5.64 4.73
N PHE A 154 -15.89 6.75 5.44
CA PHE A 154 -17.09 7.58 5.35
C PHE A 154 -16.92 8.61 4.24
N VAL A 155 -17.92 8.71 3.37
CA VAL A 155 -17.93 9.62 2.22
C VAL A 155 -19.10 10.59 2.31
N SER A 156 -18.83 11.84 1.92
CA SER A 156 -19.81 12.92 1.78
C SER A 156 -19.29 13.89 0.74
N THR A 157 -20.12 14.81 0.22
CA THR A 157 -19.73 15.72 -0.86
C THR A 157 -18.47 16.54 -0.52
N HIS A 158 -18.44 17.15 0.67
CA HIS A 158 -17.35 18.04 1.12
C HIS A 158 -16.58 17.54 2.36
N GLY A 159 -16.91 16.37 2.91
CA GLY A 159 -16.19 15.75 4.03
C GLY A 159 -16.65 16.11 5.45
N HIS A 160 -17.51 17.13 5.63
CA HIS A 160 -18.01 17.55 6.95
C HIS A 160 -18.90 16.49 7.60
N SER A 161 -19.96 16.05 6.91
CA SER A 161 -20.86 14.99 7.39
C SER A 161 -20.12 13.66 7.60
N ALA A 162 -19.16 13.35 6.72
CA ALA A 162 -18.30 12.17 6.88
C ALA A 162 -17.39 12.24 8.12
N SER A 163 -16.90 13.43 8.47
CA SER A 163 -16.11 13.66 9.69
C SER A 163 -16.93 13.47 10.97
N GLN A 164 -18.18 13.94 10.96
CA GLN A 164 -19.13 13.70 12.05
C GLN A 164 -19.43 12.20 12.18
N ALA A 165 -19.75 11.53 11.07
CA ALA A 165 -19.99 10.10 11.02
C ALA A 165 -18.81 9.26 11.54
N ALA A 166 -17.59 9.60 11.13
CA ALA A 166 -16.38 8.91 11.60
C ALA A 166 -16.19 9.08 13.11
N SER A 167 -16.44 10.28 13.65
CA SER A 167 -16.37 10.54 15.10
C SER A 167 -17.39 9.71 15.87
N LEU A 168 -18.62 9.62 15.36
CA LEU A 168 -19.67 8.78 15.93
C LEU A 168 -19.28 7.30 15.90
N ALA A 169 -18.78 6.79 14.78
CA ALA A 169 -18.34 5.41 14.67
C ALA A 169 -17.19 5.09 15.66
N VAL A 170 -16.24 6.00 15.84
CA VAL A 170 -15.17 5.81 16.83
C VAL A 170 -15.72 5.77 18.26
N SER A 171 -16.72 6.59 18.59
CA SER A 171 -17.40 6.53 19.90
C SER A 171 -18.12 5.21 20.16
N LEU A 172 -18.53 4.50 19.10
CA LEU A 172 -19.13 3.16 19.17
C LEU A 172 -18.07 2.04 19.21
N GLY A 173 -16.78 2.37 19.25
CA GLY A 173 -15.68 1.42 19.39
C GLY A 173 -15.05 0.96 18.07
N PHE A 174 -15.46 1.51 16.92
CA PHE A 174 -14.80 1.21 15.66
C PHE A 174 -13.40 1.83 15.62
N GLN A 175 -12.39 1.04 15.26
CA GLN A 175 -11.00 1.44 15.39
C GLN A 175 -10.36 1.94 14.09
N ARG A 176 -10.92 1.56 12.93
CA ARG A 176 -10.32 1.81 11.61
C ARG A 176 -11.24 2.69 10.75
N CYS A 177 -11.58 3.86 11.27
CA CYS A 177 -12.43 4.84 10.59
C CYS A 177 -11.57 5.85 9.81
N CYS A 178 -11.97 6.10 8.57
CA CYS A 178 -11.30 7.00 7.64
C CYS A 178 -12.31 7.94 6.97
N VAL A 179 -11.84 9.13 6.57
CA VAL A 179 -12.61 10.13 5.81
C VAL A 179 -11.76 10.66 4.67
N ILE A 180 -12.37 10.96 3.52
CA ILE A 180 -11.67 11.57 2.38
C ILE A 180 -11.46 13.07 2.65
N GLU A 181 -10.23 13.53 2.52
CA GLU A 181 -9.91 14.96 2.55
C GLU A 181 -10.57 15.69 1.36
N GLY A 182 -11.38 16.71 1.67
CA GLY A 182 -12.16 17.45 0.67
C GLY A 182 -13.42 16.72 0.18
N GLY A 183 -13.71 15.52 0.70
CA GLY A 183 -14.88 14.73 0.33
C GLY A 183 -14.83 14.20 -1.10
N LEU A 184 -16.00 13.79 -1.60
CA LEU A 184 -16.15 13.25 -2.95
C LEU A 184 -15.85 14.29 -4.03
N ALA A 185 -16.09 15.57 -3.77
CA ALA A 185 -15.75 16.66 -4.69
C ALA A 185 -14.24 16.70 -5.00
N ALA A 186 -13.38 16.41 -4.01
CA ALA A 186 -11.94 16.33 -4.21
C ALA A 186 -11.47 14.99 -4.80
N ALA A 187 -12.22 13.91 -4.56
CA ALA A 187 -11.90 12.59 -5.11
C ALA A 187 -12.30 12.44 -6.59
N ALA A 188 -13.39 13.07 -7.01
CA ALA A 188 -13.97 12.89 -8.34
C ALA A 188 -13.00 13.17 -9.50
N PRO A 189 -12.18 14.24 -9.49
CA PRO A 189 -11.23 14.52 -10.57
C PRO A 189 -10.12 13.46 -10.73
N LEU A 190 -9.82 12.71 -9.67
CA LEU A 190 -8.79 11.66 -9.66
C LEU A 190 -9.37 10.25 -9.86
N ALA A 191 -10.67 10.16 -10.17
CA ALA A 191 -11.32 8.89 -10.38
C ALA A 191 -10.65 8.14 -11.55
N PRO A 192 -10.38 6.83 -11.41
CA PRO A 192 -9.92 6.03 -12.53
C PRO A 192 -10.95 6.11 -13.67
N PRO A 193 -10.54 5.94 -14.94
CA PRO A 193 -11.49 5.86 -16.04
C PRO A 193 -12.48 4.70 -15.80
N PRO A 194 -13.74 4.82 -16.27
CA PRO A 194 -14.69 3.73 -16.17
C PRO A 194 -14.13 2.50 -16.91
N PRO A 195 -14.38 1.27 -16.40
CA PRO A 195 -14.01 0.07 -17.13
C PRO A 195 -14.71 0.11 -18.49
N ARG A 196 -13.92 0.08 -19.57
CA ARG A 196 -14.47 0.01 -20.94
C ARG A 196 -15.29 -1.28 -21.04
N SER A 197 -16.58 -1.16 -21.36
CA SER A 197 -17.40 -2.31 -21.74
C SER A 197 -16.75 -3.03 -22.93
N PRO A 198 -16.73 -4.38 -22.98
CA PRO A 198 -16.39 -5.11 -24.20
C PRO A 198 -17.58 -5.07 -25.17
N SER A 199 -17.90 -3.87 -25.64
CA SER A 199 -18.81 -3.48 -26.71
C SER A 199 -18.66 -1.95 -26.74
N CYS A 200 -18.14 -1.30 -27.77
CA CYS A 200 -18.36 -1.49 -29.19
C CYS A 200 -17.05 -1.12 -29.91
N ALA A 201 -16.59 -1.96 -30.84
CA ALA A 201 -15.78 -1.47 -31.95
C ALA A 201 -16.71 -0.65 -32.86
N SER A 202 -17.02 0.58 -32.47
CA SER A 202 -17.54 1.58 -33.40
C SER A 202 -16.38 1.96 -34.31
N LEU A 203 -16.46 1.48 -35.54
CA LEU A 203 -15.75 2.01 -36.69
C LEU A 203 -16.03 3.52 -36.76
N SER A 204 -15.14 4.32 -36.19
CA SER A 204 -14.95 5.72 -36.56
C SER A 204 -13.67 5.77 -37.38
N GLY A 205 -13.79 5.42 -38.65
CA GLY A 205 -12.91 5.95 -39.67
C GLY A 205 -13.34 7.39 -39.93
N ASP A 206 -12.39 8.31 -39.76
CA ASP A 206 -12.17 9.45 -40.64
C ASP A 206 -11.05 10.31 -40.02
N ASP A 207 -9.87 10.24 -40.64
CA ASP A 207 -9.08 11.39 -41.12
C ASP A 207 -7.65 10.93 -41.43
N VAL A 208 -7.27 10.93 -42.72
CA VAL A 208 -6.31 11.88 -43.31
C VAL A 208 -6.21 11.61 -44.81
N ALA A 209 -6.46 12.67 -45.58
CA ALA A 209 -6.37 12.76 -47.03
C ALA A 209 -4.97 12.48 -47.61
N ASN A 210 -4.89 11.89 -48.81
CA ASN A 210 -4.20 12.51 -49.95
C ASN A 210 -4.40 11.77 -51.29
N GLY A 211 -4.80 12.52 -52.32
CA GLY A 211 -4.39 12.38 -53.73
C GLY A 211 -4.86 11.13 -54.50
N SER A 212 -6.00 11.14 -55.20
CA SER A 212 -6.21 11.67 -56.56
C SER A 212 -5.88 10.70 -57.72
N LEU A 213 -6.93 10.45 -58.53
CA LEU A 213 -7.01 10.03 -59.95
C LEU A 213 -7.08 8.54 -60.35
N GLY A 214 -8.16 8.23 -61.08
CA GLY A 214 -8.26 7.11 -62.05
C GLY A 214 -9.38 6.11 -61.73
N SER A 215 -10.67 6.46 -61.86
CA SER A 215 -11.46 6.38 -63.11
C SER A 215 -11.87 4.95 -63.54
N LEU A 216 -13.17 4.69 -63.36
CA LEU A 216 -14.12 4.03 -64.29
C LEU A 216 -14.27 2.49 -64.34
N VAL A 217 -15.51 2.09 -63.97
CA VAL A 217 -16.44 1.19 -64.70
C VAL A 217 -16.54 -0.28 -64.26
N ALA A 218 -17.65 -0.49 -63.52
CA ALA A 218 -18.76 -1.43 -63.75
C ALA A 218 -18.58 -2.96 -63.80
N ASN A 219 -19.52 -3.58 -63.07
CA ASN A 219 -20.28 -4.79 -63.36
C ASN A 219 -19.58 -6.14 -63.46
N GLY A 220 -20.18 -7.11 -62.77
CA GLY A 220 -20.32 -8.45 -63.35
C GLY A 220 -20.08 -9.59 -62.37
N SER A 221 -21.18 -10.08 -61.81
CA SER A 221 -21.34 -11.43 -61.27
C SER A 221 -20.71 -12.52 -62.16
N SER A 222 -20.09 -13.55 -61.56
CA SER A 222 -20.51 -14.97 -61.72
C SER A 222 -19.40 -15.98 -61.41
N ILE A 223 -19.73 -16.94 -60.53
CA ILE A 223 -19.68 -18.41 -60.72
C ILE A 223 -18.31 -19.12 -60.89
N GLY A 224 -18.16 -20.19 -60.07
CA GLY A 224 -17.43 -21.43 -60.37
C GLY A 224 -15.97 -21.44 -59.88
N GLY A 225 -15.44 -22.45 -59.20
CA GLY A 225 -15.81 -23.86 -59.10
C GLY A 225 -14.56 -24.71 -59.39
N GLY A 226 -14.31 -25.75 -58.57
CA GLY A 226 -13.38 -26.85 -58.85
C GLY A 226 -11.92 -26.62 -58.43
N GLN A 227 -11.38 -27.31 -57.41
CA GLN A 227 -11.00 -28.73 -57.33
C GLN A 227 -9.74 -29.12 -58.14
N SER A 228 -8.66 -29.30 -57.37
CA SER A 228 -7.89 -30.55 -57.22
C SER A 228 -6.71 -30.90 -58.16
N VAL A 229 -5.73 -31.56 -57.52
CA VAL A 229 -4.67 -32.51 -57.95
C VAL A 229 -3.41 -31.97 -58.67
N SER A 230 -2.26 -31.87 -57.97
CA SER A 230 -1.11 -32.83 -57.87
C SER A 230 -0.17 -32.79 -59.10
N SER A 231 1.17 -32.65 -59.04
CA SER A 231 2.15 -33.50 -58.34
C SER A 231 3.60 -33.17 -58.80
N LEU A 232 4.61 -33.57 -58.00
CA LEU A 232 6.04 -33.86 -58.33
C LEU A 232 6.95 -32.65 -58.68
N THR A 233 8.07 -32.38 -58.01
CA THR A 233 9.29 -33.22 -57.92
C THR A 233 10.20 -32.86 -56.72
N SER A 234 10.80 -33.89 -56.11
CA SER A 234 11.98 -33.87 -55.20
C SER A 234 13.28 -34.04 -56.06
N PRO A 235 14.56 -33.97 -55.58
CA PRO A 235 15.03 -34.26 -54.21
C PRO A 235 16.29 -33.53 -53.66
N GLY A 236 16.55 -33.78 -52.37
CA GLY A 236 17.87 -33.70 -51.71
C GLY A 236 18.15 -32.37 -50.99
N GLY A 237 18.54 -32.30 -49.71
CA GLY A 237 18.87 -33.29 -48.70
C GLY A 237 19.56 -32.54 -47.53
N LYS A 238 19.40 -33.09 -46.32
CA LYS A 238 20.16 -32.80 -45.07
C LYS A 238 19.72 -31.60 -44.21
N SER A 239 18.71 -31.89 -43.38
CA SER A 239 18.71 -31.78 -41.91
C SER A 239 19.74 -30.85 -41.23
N HIS A 240 19.27 -29.82 -40.55
CA HIS A 240 19.46 -29.66 -39.10
C HIS A 240 18.27 -28.91 -38.49
N SER A 241 17.92 -29.36 -37.29
CA SER A 241 16.67 -29.20 -36.57
C SER A 241 16.36 -27.77 -36.10
N SER A 242 15.10 -27.41 -36.32
CA SER A 242 14.32 -26.33 -35.72
C SER A 242 14.41 -26.24 -34.19
N GLN A 243 14.74 -25.06 -33.68
CA GLN A 243 14.16 -24.56 -32.43
C GLN A 243 13.37 -23.29 -32.72
N GLN A 244 12.05 -23.44 -32.58
CA GLN A 244 11.06 -22.39 -32.58
C GLN A 244 11.35 -21.40 -31.45
N SER A 245 11.61 -20.15 -31.84
CA SER A 245 11.45 -19.00 -30.97
C SER A 245 9.96 -18.78 -30.73
N SER A 246 9.38 -19.46 -29.73
CA SER A 246 8.06 -19.11 -29.21
C SER A 246 8.20 -17.85 -28.36
N LEU A 247 7.88 -16.72 -29.00
CA LEU A 247 7.42 -15.49 -28.36
C LEU A 247 6.28 -15.82 -27.40
N THR A 248 6.58 -15.93 -26.11
CA THR A 248 5.57 -15.96 -25.06
C THR A 248 5.20 -14.53 -24.72
N SER A 249 4.04 -14.12 -25.24
CA SER A 249 3.35 -12.90 -24.88
C SER A 249 3.16 -12.79 -23.36
N PRO A 250 3.53 -11.67 -22.71
CA PRO A 250 3.02 -11.39 -21.38
C PRO A 250 1.54 -11.06 -21.52
N THR A 251 0.67 -11.91 -20.97
CA THR A 251 -0.74 -11.58 -20.73
C THR A 251 -0.80 -10.52 -19.65
N GLY A 252 -0.61 -9.27 -20.07
CA GLY A 252 -0.67 -8.09 -19.24
C GLY A 252 -2.08 -7.87 -18.71
N SER A 253 -2.23 -8.04 -17.39
CA SER A 253 -3.23 -7.33 -16.60
C SER A 253 -2.92 -5.83 -16.65
N SER A 254 -3.59 -5.13 -17.56
CA SER A 254 -3.53 -3.69 -17.74
C SER A 254 -4.31 -2.98 -16.64
N SER A 255 -3.68 -2.81 -15.48
CA SER A 255 -3.99 -1.70 -14.57
C SER A 255 -2.73 -0.88 -14.43
N SER A 256 -2.64 0.19 -15.24
CA SER A 256 -1.54 1.16 -15.29
C SER A 256 -0.85 1.33 -13.94
N SER A 257 0.46 1.06 -13.91
CA SER A 257 1.28 1.28 -12.72
C SER A 257 1.22 2.78 -12.35
N ARG A 258 0.39 3.11 -11.35
CA ARG A 258 0.34 4.45 -10.73
C ARG A 258 1.64 4.81 -9.96
N VAL A 259 2.65 3.95 -10.05
CA VAL A 259 3.93 4.05 -9.35
C VAL A 259 5.01 4.31 -10.39
N SER A 260 5.80 5.35 -10.17
CA SER A 260 6.92 5.63 -11.05
C SER A 260 8.05 4.61 -10.83
N PRO A 261 8.81 4.22 -11.86
CA PRO A 261 9.96 3.32 -11.69
C PRO A 261 11.00 3.85 -10.69
N SER A 262 11.08 5.17 -10.50
CA SER A 262 11.92 5.81 -9.47
C SER A 262 11.54 5.42 -8.03
N GLU A 263 10.31 4.97 -7.80
CA GLU A 263 9.78 4.62 -6.48
C GLU A 263 9.80 3.12 -6.16
N LEU A 264 10.13 2.27 -7.15
CA LEU A 264 10.23 0.81 -6.97
C LEU A 264 11.67 0.40 -6.66
N LEU A 265 11.92 -0.42 -5.65
CA LEU A 265 13.25 -0.92 -5.32
C LEU A 265 13.38 -2.38 -5.76
N SER A 266 14.44 -2.75 -6.49
CA SER A 266 14.65 -4.14 -6.89
C SER A 266 15.00 -5.06 -5.70
N ARG A 267 14.84 -6.38 -5.92
CA ARG A 267 15.31 -7.42 -4.97
C ARG A 267 16.78 -7.23 -4.62
N ASP A 268 17.61 -6.96 -5.63
CA ASP A 268 19.07 -6.93 -5.50
C ASP A 268 19.53 -5.68 -4.74
N ALA A 269 18.93 -4.53 -5.05
CA ALA A 269 19.15 -3.30 -4.31
C ALA A 269 18.74 -3.44 -2.83
N LEU A 270 17.60 -4.09 -2.54
CA LEU A 270 17.21 -4.40 -1.17
C LEU A 270 18.20 -5.36 -0.49
N GLY A 271 18.58 -6.45 -1.17
CA GLY A 271 19.57 -7.40 -0.66
C GLY A 271 20.89 -6.73 -0.29
N LEU A 272 21.38 -5.84 -1.15
CA LEU A 272 22.61 -5.09 -0.91
C LEU A 272 22.50 -4.13 0.28
N LEU A 273 21.36 -3.44 0.45
CA LEU A 273 21.12 -2.59 1.63
C LEU A 273 21.13 -3.40 2.93
N LEU A 274 20.58 -4.62 2.91
CA LEU A 274 20.61 -5.53 4.05
C LEU A 274 22.05 -6.00 4.35
N GLU A 275 22.84 -6.32 3.32
CA GLU A 275 24.26 -6.68 3.49
C GLU A 275 25.07 -5.52 4.10
N TYR A 276 24.91 -4.30 3.58
CA TYR A 276 25.63 -3.14 4.11
C TYR A 276 25.19 -2.77 5.53
N GLY A 277 23.89 -2.81 5.83
CA GLY A 277 23.39 -2.58 7.18
C GLY A 277 23.93 -3.60 8.18
N ALA A 278 23.97 -4.89 7.79
CA ALA A 278 24.56 -5.92 8.62
C ALA A 278 26.07 -5.72 8.85
N ALA A 279 26.82 -5.31 7.80
CA ALA A 279 28.25 -5.03 7.90
C ALA A 279 28.57 -3.82 8.79
N GLN A 280 27.71 -2.80 8.80
CA GLN A 280 27.86 -1.60 9.63
C GLN A 280 27.32 -1.78 11.06
N GLY A 281 26.54 -2.83 11.32
CA GLY A 281 25.90 -3.07 12.61
C GLY A 281 24.68 -2.17 12.88
N GLU A 282 24.26 -1.35 11.91
CA GLU A 282 23.08 -0.49 12.00
C GLU A 282 22.25 -0.53 10.71
N PRO A 283 20.90 -0.48 10.80
CA PRO A 283 20.04 -0.50 9.63
C PRO A 283 20.15 0.82 8.84
N LEU A 284 20.49 0.73 7.55
CA LEU A 284 20.55 1.88 6.63
C LEU A 284 19.16 2.40 6.21
N MET A 285 18.12 1.62 6.47
CA MET A 285 16.74 1.92 6.09
C MET A 285 15.76 1.26 7.06
N THR A 286 14.53 1.77 7.09
CA THR A 286 13.42 1.10 7.78
C THR A 286 12.65 0.23 6.80
N LEU A 287 12.79 -1.09 6.93
CA LEU A 287 12.03 -2.05 6.14
C LEU A 287 10.71 -2.39 6.83
N ILE A 288 9.58 -2.15 6.17
CA ILE A 288 8.24 -2.35 6.74
C ILE A 288 7.44 -3.35 5.89
N ASP A 289 7.03 -4.44 6.53
CA ASP A 289 6.09 -5.42 6.01
C ASP A 289 4.67 -4.97 6.29
N VAL A 290 3.92 -4.65 5.23
CA VAL A 290 2.53 -4.17 5.36
C VAL A 290 1.48 -5.25 5.13
N ARG A 291 1.88 -6.53 5.07
CA ARG A 291 0.94 -7.66 4.99
C ARG A 291 0.13 -7.82 6.27
N ARG A 292 -0.93 -8.63 6.20
CA ARG A 292 -1.69 -9.00 7.39
C ARG A 292 -0.84 -9.85 8.33
N HIS A 293 -1.27 -9.90 9.59
CA HIS A 293 -0.52 -10.61 10.64
C HIS A 293 -0.48 -12.13 10.42
N ASP A 294 -1.57 -12.71 9.93
CA ASP A 294 -1.66 -14.13 9.56
C ASP A 294 -0.70 -14.46 8.42
N GLU A 295 -0.65 -13.64 7.36
CA GLU A 295 0.27 -13.84 6.24
C GLU A 295 1.73 -13.86 6.69
N ARG A 296 2.14 -12.89 7.52
CA ARG A 296 3.51 -12.84 8.02
C ARG A 296 3.83 -14.01 8.95
N SER A 297 2.87 -14.42 9.79
CA SER A 297 3.07 -15.50 10.75
C SER A 297 3.14 -16.88 10.08
N LEU A 298 2.35 -17.09 9.02
CA LEU A 298 2.26 -18.38 8.33
C LEU A 298 3.34 -18.58 7.27
N TYR A 299 3.72 -17.51 6.55
CA TYR A 299 4.62 -17.60 5.41
C TYR A 299 5.99 -16.95 5.63
N GLY A 300 6.28 -16.48 6.85
CA GLY A 300 7.53 -15.79 7.18
C GLY A 300 7.57 -14.36 6.65
N GLY A 301 8.67 -13.65 6.86
CA GLY A 301 8.91 -12.29 6.37
C GLY A 301 10.39 -11.98 6.23
N ILE A 302 10.73 -10.96 5.43
CA ILE A 302 12.11 -10.59 5.11
C ILE A 302 12.84 -10.24 6.41
N ARG A 303 14.06 -10.76 6.58
CA ARG A 303 14.86 -10.49 7.79
C ARG A 303 15.05 -8.99 8.00
N SER A 304 15.11 -8.59 9.27
CA SER A 304 15.17 -7.19 9.74
C SER A 304 13.93 -6.33 9.46
N SER A 305 12.91 -6.84 8.77
CA SER A 305 11.66 -6.10 8.57
C SER A 305 10.86 -5.93 9.86
N SER A 306 10.32 -4.72 10.05
CA SER A 306 9.28 -4.43 11.05
C SER A 306 7.90 -4.73 10.48
N HIS A 307 6.94 -5.13 11.32
CA HIS A 307 5.58 -5.45 10.87
C HIS A 307 4.61 -4.32 11.21
N LEU A 308 3.85 -3.86 10.20
CA LEU A 308 2.75 -2.92 10.37
C LEU A 308 1.70 -3.18 9.30
N ALA A 309 0.68 -3.99 9.64
CA ALA A 309 -0.40 -4.31 8.71
C ALA A 309 -1.07 -3.04 8.16
N VAL A 310 -1.25 -2.98 6.84
CA VAL A 310 -1.70 -1.78 6.12
C VAL A 310 -3.04 -1.22 6.63
N GLU A 311 -3.91 -2.07 7.17
CA GLU A 311 -5.22 -1.70 7.71
C GLU A 311 -5.10 -0.86 8.99
N GLN A 312 -3.98 -0.98 9.70
CA GLN A 312 -3.71 -0.24 10.93
C GLN A 312 -3.00 1.10 10.64
N LEU A 313 -2.33 1.20 9.49
CA LEU A 313 -1.45 2.32 9.15
C LEU A 313 -2.14 3.69 9.22
N PRO A 314 -3.37 3.91 8.68
CA PRO A 314 -4.02 5.22 8.76
C PRO A 314 -4.18 5.74 10.20
N LYS A 315 -4.50 4.86 11.15
CA LYS A 315 -4.60 5.21 12.58
C LYS A 315 -3.23 5.29 13.24
N ALA A 316 -2.31 4.40 12.88
CA ALA A 316 -0.94 4.41 13.40
C ALA A 316 -0.25 5.77 13.13
N LEU A 317 -0.50 6.37 11.97
CA LEU A 317 0.09 7.66 11.60
C LEU A 317 -0.33 8.82 12.52
N LEU A 318 -1.47 8.70 13.21
CA LEU A 318 -1.95 9.68 14.20
C LEU A 318 -1.29 9.52 15.58
N MET A 319 -0.58 8.41 15.82
CA MET A 319 0.09 8.14 17.08
C MET A 319 1.31 9.03 17.26
N SER A 320 1.63 9.36 18.51
CA SER A 320 2.92 9.95 18.86
C SER A 320 4.05 8.94 18.63
N ASN A 321 5.29 9.42 18.55
CA ASN A 321 6.46 8.56 18.36
C ASN A 321 6.60 7.53 19.50
N GLU A 322 6.29 7.92 20.74
CA GLU A 322 6.33 7.02 21.91
C GLU A 322 5.29 5.92 21.84
N GLU A 323 4.07 6.25 21.40
CA GLU A 323 2.99 5.26 21.24
C GLU A 323 3.28 4.32 20.09
N TRP A 324 3.74 4.86 18.97
CA TRP A 324 4.19 4.06 17.83
C TRP A 324 5.25 3.05 18.27
N ALA A 325 6.31 3.51 18.95
CA ALA A 325 7.38 2.64 19.42
C ALA A 325 6.89 1.60 20.43
N ARG A 326 5.95 1.96 21.30
CA ARG A 326 5.34 1.03 22.25
C ARG A 326 4.47 -0.03 21.57
N THR A 327 3.73 0.35 20.53
CA THR A 327 2.76 -0.52 19.85
C THR A 327 3.41 -1.40 18.79
N PHE A 328 4.34 -0.86 18.01
CA PHE A 328 4.93 -1.55 16.85
C PHE A 328 6.38 -2.00 17.09
N HIS A 329 7.00 -1.60 18.21
CA HIS A 329 8.35 -2.02 18.60
C HIS A 329 9.47 -1.56 17.66
N PHE A 330 9.24 -0.51 16.86
CA PHE A 330 10.28 0.18 16.09
C PHE A 330 10.04 1.69 16.11
N ARG A 331 11.05 2.49 15.77
CA ARG A 331 10.92 3.95 15.73
C ARG A 331 10.01 4.36 14.56
N LYS A 332 9.09 5.30 14.81
CA LYS A 332 8.31 5.93 13.72
C LYS A 332 9.27 6.61 12.73
N PRO A 333 9.21 6.30 11.42
CA PRO A 333 10.06 6.98 10.45
C PRO A 333 9.77 8.49 10.42
N GLY A 334 10.82 9.28 10.25
CA GLY A 334 10.79 10.72 10.04
C GLY A 334 10.90 11.08 8.56
N GLU A 335 10.97 12.37 8.27
CA GLU A 335 10.95 12.92 6.90
C GLU A 335 12.19 12.53 6.08
N ASP A 336 13.34 12.41 6.74
CA ASP A 336 14.63 12.11 6.11
C ASP A 336 14.96 10.60 6.06
N ASP A 337 14.17 9.76 6.73
CA ASP A 337 14.44 8.32 6.82
C ASP A 337 14.10 7.62 5.49
N VAL A 338 14.99 6.73 5.04
CA VAL A 338 14.67 5.83 3.92
C VAL A 338 13.75 4.74 4.44
N VAL A 339 12.55 4.66 3.86
CA VAL A 339 11.56 3.63 4.19
C VAL A 339 11.32 2.75 2.98
N VAL A 340 11.48 1.44 3.15
CA VAL A 340 11.13 0.46 2.12
C VAL A 340 9.92 -0.32 2.58
N LEU A 341 8.87 -0.29 1.77
CA LEU A 341 7.60 -0.97 2.04
C LEU A 341 7.48 -2.20 1.14
N TYR A 342 6.99 -3.30 1.69
CA TYR A 342 6.64 -4.45 0.89
C TYR A 342 5.36 -5.12 1.37
N SER A 343 4.67 -5.78 0.45
CA SER A 343 3.53 -6.64 0.77
C SER A 343 3.69 -8.00 0.06
N ARG A 344 2.60 -8.75 -0.13
CA ARG A 344 2.65 -9.99 -0.92
C ARG A 344 3.16 -9.69 -2.34
N ARG A 345 2.47 -8.77 -3.00
CA ARG A 345 2.88 -8.10 -4.24
C ARG A 345 3.02 -6.60 -3.91
N MET A 346 2.81 -5.70 -4.87
CA MET A 346 3.06 -4.26 -4.66
C MET A 346 1.84 -3.48 -4.14
N GLU A 347 0.61 -3.98 -4.28
CA GLU A 347 -0.60 -3.14 -4.20
C GLU A 347 -0.81 -2.50 -2.82
N ARG A 348 -0.68 -3.28 -1.73
CA ARG A 348 -0.78 -2.73 -0.36
C ARG A 348 0.39 -1.84 -0.01
N ALA A 349 1.58 -2.15 -0.51
CA ALA A 349 2.78 -1.35 -0.27
C ALA A 349 2.69 0.02 -0.96
N VAL A 350 2.10 0.09 -2.16
CA VAL A 350 1.84 1.34 -2.88
C VAL A 350 0.84 2.21 -2.14
N TYR A 351 -0.26 1.62 -1.67
CA TYR A 351 -1.21 2.34 -0.82
C TYR A 351 -0.55 2.84 0.48
N ALA A 352 0.21 1.98 1.17
CA ALA A 352 0.96 2.37 2.36
C ALA A 352 1.95 3.51 2.09
N LYS A 353 2.66 3.47 0.96
CA LYS A 353 3.57 4.52 0.52
C LYS A 353 2.85 5.85 0.39
N GLN A 354 1.67 5.87 -0.25
CA GLN A 354 0.89 7.10 -0.37
C GLN A 354 0.50 7.65 1.01
N LEU A 355 0.09 6.79 1.95
CA LEU A 355 -0.23 7.21 3.32
C LEU A 355 0.98 7.80 4.06
N LEU A 356 2.18 7.21 3.88
CA LEU A 356 3.41 7.74 4.46
C LEU A 356 3.78 9.11 3.84
N ASN A 357 3.69 9.23 2.52
CA ASN A 357 3.91 10.48 1.79
C ASN A 357 2.96 11.59 2.27
N ASP A 358 1.66 11.27 2.42
CA ASP A 358 0.65 12.21 2.92
C ASP A 358 0.94 12.65 4.38
N ALA A 359 1.67 11.84 5.14
CA ALA A 359 2.11 12.13 6.49
C ALA A 359 3.49 12.81 6.58
N GLY A 360 4.09 13.20 5.45
CA GLY A 360 5.38 13.92 5.38
C GLY A 360 6.62 13.03 5.22
N MET A 361 6.47 11.70 5.19
CA MET A 361 7.59 10.80 4.92
C MET A 361 7.75 10.64 3.41
N HIS A 362 8.67 11.40 2.81
CA HIS A 362 8.79 11.48 1.35
C HIS A 362 9.79 10.48 0.74
N ARG A 363 10.73 9.94 1.53
CA ARG A 363 11.74 8.96 1.06
C ARG A 363 11.23 7.53 1.18
N CYS A 364 10.04 7.26 0.63
CA CYS A 364 9.41 5.95 0.66
C CYS A 364 9.54 5.23 -0.69
N LEU A 365 10.08 4.01 -0.65
CA LEU A 365 10.22 3.10 -1.79
C LEU A 365 9.36 1.85 -1.59
N VAL A 366 8.95 1.19 -2.68
CA VAL A 366 8.20 -0.06 -2.66
C VAL A 366 9.06 -1.17 -3.24
N LEU A 367 9.22 -2.29 -2.52
CA LEU A 367 9.89 -3.46 -3.07
C LEU A 367 9.15 -3.98 -4.31
N ALA A 368 9.84 -4.02 -5.43
CA ALA A 368 9.35 -4.56 -6.69
C ALA A 368 8.92 -6.02 -6.50
N ASP A 369 7.78 -6.40 -7.07
CA ASP A 369 7.19 -7.75 -7.04
C ASP A 369 6.84 -8.30 -5.64
N GLY A 370 7.10 -7.54 -4.58
CA GLY A 370 6.80 -7.87 -3.19
C GLY A 370 7.56 -9.09 -2.68
N VAL A 371 7.02 -9.72 -1.63
CA VAL A 371 7.63 -10.92 -1.03
C VAL A 371 7.64 -12.11 -2.00
N VAL A 372 6.73 -12.15 -2.98
CA VAL A 372 6.71 -13.24 -3.96
C VAL A 372 7.94 -13.14 -4.87
N GLY A 373 8.28 -11.95 -5.38
CA GLY A 373 9.52 -11.76 -6.15
C GLY A 373 10.78 -12.04 -5.32
N TRP A 374 10.75 -11.73 -4.01
CA TRP A 374 11.82 -12.10 -3.08
C TRP A 374 12.03 -13.63 -2.98
N CYS A 375 10.93 -14.40 -2.95
CA CYS A 375 10.98 -15.85 -2.94
C CYS A 375 11.39 -16.44 -4.30
N GLU A 376 10.84 -15.92 -5.41
CA GLU A 376 11.16 -16.36 -6.77
C GLU A 376 12.66 -16.19 -7.09
N GLY A 377 13.29 -15.15 -6.54
CA GLY A 377 14.73 -14.96 -6.62
C GLY A 377 15.57 -15.87 -5.70
N GLY A 378 15.00 -16.87 -5.03
CA GLY A 378 15.74 -17.79 -4.16
C GLY A 378 16.17 -17.23 -2.79
N ALA A 379 16.02 -15.93 -2.55
CA ALA A 379 16.34 -15.31 -1.25
C ALA A 379 15.36 -15.74 -0.15
N GLY A 380 14.09 -15.98 -0.50
CA GLY A 380 13.07 -16.42 0.45
C GLY A 380 13.37 -17.78 1.11
N ALA A 381 13.89 -18.75 0.35
CA ALA A 381 14.17 -20.09 0.87
C ALA A 381 15.24 -20.08 1.98
N ALA A 382 16.29 -19.27 1.83
CA ALA A 382 17.34 -19.10 2.83
C ALA A 382 16.84 -18.43 4.13
N GLU A 383 15.72 -17.71 4.06
CA GLU A 383 15.12 -16.99 5.18
C GLU A 383 13.88 -17.70 5.76
N GLY A 384 13.55 -18.91 5.27
CA GLY A 384 12.36 -19.65 5.69
C GLY A 384 11.05 -18.99 5.26
N ILE A 385 11.08 -18.16 4.21
CA ILE A 385 9.93 -17.46 3.66
C ILE A 385 9.35 -18.29 2.53
N ALA A 386 8.05 -18.52 2.57
CA ALA A 386 7.37 -19.31 1.54
C ALA A 386 6.52 -18.43 0.62
N ALA A 387 6.53 -18.74 -0.67
CA ALA A 387 5.57 -18.18 -1.61
C ALA A 387 4.17 -18.74 -1.34
N TYR A 388 3.13 -17.97 -1.68
CA TYR A 388 1.75 -18.38 -1.46
C TYR A 388 0.78 -17.63 -2.37
N ARG A 389 -0.36 -18.27 -2.65
CA ARG A 389 -1.48 -17.66 -3.38
C ARG A 389 -2.17 -16.59 -2.53
N GLY A 390 -2.71 -15.56 -3.16
CA GLY A 390 -3.49 -14.52 -2.46
C GLY A 390 -4.82 -15.09 -1.95
N TYR A 391 -5.21 -14.69 -0.74
CA TYR A 391 -6.48 -15.06 -0.10
C TYR A 391 -7.02 -13.86 0.70
N ARG A 392 -8.33 -13.84 0.96
CA ARG A 392 -9.00 -12.73 1.67
C ARG A 392 -9.02 -12.94 3.18
N GLU A 393 -9.41 -11.90 3.90
CA GLU A 393 -9.64 -12.00 5.35
C GLU A 393 -10.83 -12.91 5.65
N GLY A 394 -10.59 -13.95 6.46
CA GLY A 394 -11.57 -14.98 6.80
C GLY A 394 -11.59 -16.18 5.86
N GLU A 395 -10.85 -16.15 4.75
CA GLU A 395 -10.65 -17.34 3.90
C GLU A 395 -9.58 -18.26 4.52
N THR A 396 -9.71 -19.57 4.26
CA THR A 396 -8.70 -20.54 4.67
C THR A 396 -7.36 -20.22 3.99
N PRO A 397 -6.26 -20.06 4.75
CA PRO A 397 -4.95 -19.82 4.18
C PRO A 397 -4.54 -20.95 3.22
N PRO A 398 -4.03 -20.64 2.02
CA PRO A 398 -3.56 -21.65 1.10
C PRO A 398 -2.31 -22.35 1.62
N GLU A 399 -2.06 -23.56 1.14
CA GLU A 399 -0.79 -24.21 1.37
C GLU A 399 0.36 -23.39 0.76
N PRO A 400 1.54 -23.36 1.40
CA PRO A 400 2.72 -22.72 0.84
C PRO A 400 3.07 -23.33 -0.52
N GLU A 401 3.38 -22.48 -1.49
CA GLU A 401 3.87 -22.91 -2.79
C GLU A 401 5.28 -23.50 -2.59
N ARG A 402 5.43 -24.78 -2.92
CA ARG A 402 6.75 -25.41 -2.94
C ARG A 402 7.52 -24.77 -4.08
N GLY A 403 8.48 -23.91 -3.75
CA GLY A 403 9.47 -23.51 -4.72
C GLY A 403 10.23 -24.75 -5.14
N ASP A 404 10.30 -25.03 -6.44
CA ASP A 404 11.36 -25.89 -6.93
C ASP A 404 12.65 -25.26 -6.44
N ALA A 405 13.46 -26.00 -5.68
CA ALA A 405 14.83 -25.63 -5.35
C ALA A 405 15.69 -25.72 -6.63
N GLY A 406 15.25 -25.03 -7.69
CA GLY A 406 15.95 -24.91 -8.93
C GLY A 406 17.28 -24.22 -8.67
N ASP A 407 18.30 -24.69 -9.36
CA ASP A 407 19.72 -24.31 -9.36
C ASP A 407 19.98 -22.84 -9.80
N GLY A 408 19.05 -21.93 -9.52
CA GLY A 408 18.96 -20.58 -10.08
C GLY A 408 18.89 -19.49 -9.02
N GLY A 409 19.56 -19.68 -7.88
CA GLY A 409 19.83 -18.60 -6.92
C GLY A 409 20.82 -17.62 -7.54
N GLY A 410 20.36 -16.81 -8.50
CA GLY A 410 21.12 -15.69 -9.03
C GLY A 410 21.48 -14.80 -7.85
N GLY A 411 22.76 -14.79 -7.48
CA GLY A 411 23.30 -13.91 -6.45
C GLY A 411 22.93 -12.46 -6.74
N ILE A 412 23.09 -11.59 -5.75
CA ILE A 412 22.83 -10.16 -5.91
C ILE A 412 23.72 -9.63 -7.05
N ASP A 413 23.11 -9.07 -8.11
CA ASP A 413 23.85 -8.27 -9.09
C ASP A 413 24.24 -6.94 -8.41
N ARG A 414 25.43 -6.94 -7.82
CA ARG A 414 25.94 -5.80 -7.06
C ARG A 414 26.10 -4.56 -7.91
N GLY A 415 26.51 -4.70 -9.17
CA GLY A 415 26.77 -3.56 -10.05
C GLY A 415 25.48 -2.81 -10.39
N GLU A 416 24.43 -3.56 -10.76
CA GLU A 416 23.12 -2.97 -11.02
C GLU A 416 22.46 -2.43 -9.74
N ALA A 417 22.55 -3.18 -8.63
CA ALA A 417 22.03 -2.77 -7.33
C ALA A 417 22.65 -1.46 -6.82
N GLU A 418 23.98 -1.32 -6.86
CA GLU A 418 24.67 -0.08 -6.47
C GLU A 418 24.25 1.10 -7.35
N ALA A 419 24.21 0.90 -8.66
CA ALA A 419 23.79 1.94 -9.61
C ALA A 419 22.33 2.38 -9.36
N GLU A 420 21.43 1.45 -9.04
CA GLU A 420 20.06 1.74 -8.66
C GLU A 420 19.98 2.56 -7.37
N LEU A 421 20.71 2.16 -6.32
CA LEU A 421 20.70 2.83 -5.02
C LEU A 421 21.27 4.26 -5.09
N VAL A 422 22.31 4.49 -5.89
CA VAL A 422 22.86 5.83 -6.15
C VAL A 422 21.85 6.68 -6.93
N ARG A 423 21.23 6.12 -7.98
CA ARG A 423 20.20 6.82 -8.78
C ARG A 423 19.00 7.24 -7.93
N LYS A 424 18.61 6.40 -6.97
CA LYS A 424 17.52 6.65 -6.02
C LYS A 424 17.95 7.47 -4.80
N ARG A 425 19.21 7.91 -4.74
CA ARG A 425 19.78 8.69 -3.62
C ARG A 425 19.59 8.01 -2.26
N VAL A 426 19.69 6.68 -2.24
CA VAL A 426 19.68 5.88 -1.01
C VAL A 426 21.11 5.83 -0.46
N LEU A 427 22.07 5.54 -1.34
CA LEU A 427 23.50 5.65 -1.05
C LEU A 427 24.04 6.98 -1.55
N LEU A 428 25.04 7.50 -0.87
CA LEU A 428 25.83 8.62 -1.38
C LEU A 428 26.72 8.12 -2.52
N PRO A 429 26.90 8.93 -3.58
CA PRO A 429 27.73 8.57 -4.74
C PRO A 429 29.22 8.43 -4.42
#